data_AF-A0A4Q3LBV4-F1
#
_entry.id   AF-A0A4Q3LBV4-F1
#
_cell.length_a   1.000
_cell.length_b   1.000
_cell.length_c   1.000
_cell.angle_alpha   90.00
_cell.angle_beta   90.00
_cell.angle_gamma   90.00
#
_symmetry.space_group_name_H-M   'P 1'
#
loop_
_entity.id
_entity.type
_entity.pdbx_description
1 polymer ?
#
loop_
_entity_poly.entity_id
_entity_poly.type
_entity_poly.pdbx_seq_one_letter_code
_entity_poly.pdbx_strand_id
1 'polypeptide(L)' 'DIVKPEELGVDVKPRLKTLKVSEPAKRGAGVKVPDVATLVAKLKTEAKVI' A
#
# COMPACT_ATOMS: atom_id res chain seq x y z
N ASP A 1 -33.94 -13.83 6.06
CA ASP A 1 -34.24 -12.59 6.79
C ASP A 1 -33.37 -11.46 6.31
N ILE A 2 -33.99 -10.36 5.92
CA ILE A 2 -33.33 -9.12 5.50
C ILE A 2 -33.70 -8.09 6.57
N VAL A 3 -32.79 -7.83 7.51
CA VAL A 3 -32.97 -6.84 8.57
C VAL A 3 -32.39 -5.51 8.09
N LYS A 4 -33.17 -4.44 8.14
CA LYS A 4 -32.70 -3.12 7.73
C LYS A 4 -31.98 -2.45 8.91
N PRO A 5 -30.90 -1.67 8.68
CA PRO A 5 -30.18 -0.97 9.76
C PRO A 5 -31.08 -0.05 10.58
N GLU A 6 -32.15 0.45 9.95
CA GLU A 6 -33.19 1.27 10.57
C GLU A 6 -33.92 0.55 11.72
N GLU A 7 -34.12 -0.76 11.60
CA GLU A 7 -34.80 -1.60 12.59
C GLU A 7 -33.91 -1.86 13.83
N LEU A 8 -32.61 -1.58 13.72
CA LEU A 8 -31.62 -1.70 14.80
C LEU A 8 -31.19 -0.33 15.39
N GLY A 9 -31.80 0.78 14.92
CA GLY A 9 -31.52 2.12 15.44
C GLY A 9 -30.11 2.65 15.12
N VAL A 10 -29.46 2.13 14.09
CA VAL A 10 -28.07 2.49 13.73
C VAL A 10 -28.06 3.59 12.66
N ASP A 11 -27.41 4.73 12.95
CA ASP A 11 -27.21 5.84 12.00
C ASP A 11 -26.09 5.50 11.00
N VAL A 12 -26.48 5.25 9.75
CA VAL A 12 -25.56 4.87 8.65
C VAL A 12 -25.05 6.09 7.87
N LYS A 13 -25.27 7.32 8.37
CA LYS A 13 -24.84 8.53 7.68
C LYS A 13 -23.31 8.59 7.56
N PRO A 14 -22.74 8.70 6.34
CA PRO A 14 -21.30 8.80 6.15
C PRO A 14 -20.77 10.10 6.75
N ARG A 15 -20.00 9.99 7.84
CA ARG A 15 -19.35 11.14 8.49
C ARG A 15 -18.02 11.52 7.84
N LEU A 16 -17.52 10.68 6.93
CA LEU A 16 -16.25 10.82 6.26
C LEU A 16 -16.46 10.82 4.75
N LYS A 17 -15.83 11.77 4.07
CA LYS A 17 -15.84 11.86 2.60
C LYS A 17 -14.53 11.26 2.07
N THR A 18 -14.64 10.23 1.24
CA THR A 18 -13.48 9.66 0.54
C THR A 18 -13.01 10.67 -0.52
N LEU A 19 -11.88 11.32 -0.26
CA LEU A 19 -11.38 12.41 -1.12
C LEU A 19 -10.79 11.90 -2.44
N LYS A 20 -10.04 10.80 -2.39
CA LYS A 20 -9.47 10.18 -3.58
C LYS A 20 -9.10 8.74 -3.25
N VAL A 21 -9.50 7.82 -4.10
CA VAL A 21 -9.02 6.44 -4.10
C VAL A 21 -8.14 6.30 -5.31
N SER A 22 -6.85 6.07 -5.09
CA SER A 22 -5.89 5.71 -6.13
C SER A 22 -5.16 4.45 -5.70
N GLU A 23 -4.91 3.55 -6.64
CA GLU A 23 -4.11 2.37 -6.37
C GLU A 23 -2.72 2.79 -5.85
N PRO A 24 -2.15 2.05 -4.88
CA PRO A 24 -0.82 2.33 -4.39
C PRO A 24 0.19 2.17 -5.54
N ALA A 25 1.28 2.94 -5.48
CA ALA A 25 2.33 2.86 -6.48
C ALA A 25 2.82 1.41 -6.60
N LYS A 26 2.76 0.85 -7.82
CA LYS A 26 3.23 -0.52 -8.08
C LYS A 26 4.70 -0.61 -7.67
N ARG A 27 5.03 -1.63 -6.88
CA ARG A 27 6.41 -1.90 -6.47
C ARG A 27 7.28 -2.07 -7.73
N GLY A 28 8.38 -1.32 -7.80
CA GLY A 28 9.34 -1.45 -8.89
C GLY A 28 9.88 -2.88 -9.01
N ALA A 29 10.14 -3.33 -10.24
CA ALA A 29 10.77 -4.63 -10.47
C ALA A 29 12.15 -4.66 -9.81
N GLY A 30 12.47 -5.77 -9.14
CA GLY A 30 13.80 -5.99 -8.58
C GLY A 30 14.83 -6.27 -9.68
N VAL A 31 16.11 -6.02 -9.38
CA VAL A 31 17.22 -6.28 -10.29
C VAL A 31 17.94 -7.56 -9.86
N LYS A 32 18.11 -8.53 -10.77
CA LYS A 32 19.02 -9.66 -10.55
C LYS A 32 20.46 -9.18 -10.71
N VAL A 33 21.24 -9.27 -9.64
CA VAL A 33 22.67 -8.95 -9.66
C VAL A 33 23.50 -10.21 -9.90
N PRO A 34 24.55 -10.14 -10.73
CA PRO A 34 25.37 -11.30 -11.07
C PRO A 34 26.38 -11.70 -9.98
N ASP A 35 26.73 -10.82 -9.04
CA ASP A 35 27.73 -11.10 -8.01
C ASP A 35 27.47 -10.36 -6.68
N VAL A 36 28.23 -10.73 -5.63
CA VAL A 36 28.11 -10.15 -4.28
C VAL A 36 28.68 -8.73 -4.21
N ALA A 37 29.74 -8.44 -4.98
CA ALA A 37 30.37 -7.12 -4.98
C ALA A 37 29.42 -6.04 -5.53
N THR A 38 28.70 -6.34 -6.62
CA THR A 38 27.69 -5.46 -7.22
C THR A 38 26.45 -5.33 -6.34
N LEU A 39 26.09 -6.37 -5.57
CA LEU A 39 25.03 -6.27 -4.57
C LEU A 39 25.40 -5.25 -3.47
N VAL A 40 26.59 -5.35 -2.90
CA VAL A 40 27.05 -4.43 -1.83
C VAL A 40 27.20 -2.99 -2.36
N ALA A 41 27.71 -2.82 -3.57
CA ALA A 41 27.81 -1.51 -4.20
C ALA A 41 26.42 -0.86 -4.39
N LYS A 42 25.45 -1.60 -4.95
CA LYS A 42 24.08 -1.10 -5.17
C LYS A 42 23.33 -0.79 -3.88
N LEU A 43 23.54 -1.59 -2.83
CA LEU A 43 22.93 -1.33 -1.52
C LEU A 43 23.45 -0.04 -0.87
N LYS A 44 24.74 0.27 -1.04
CA LYS A 44 25.35 1.51 -0.53
C LYS A 44 24.94 2.74 -1.34
N THR A 45 24.86 2.66 -2.66
CA THR A 45 24.60 3.82 -3.52
C THR A 45 23.11 4.14 -3.68
N GLU A 46 22.29 3.14 -4.00
CA GLU A 46 20.88 3.35 -4.41
C GLU A 46 19.92 3.15 -3.25
N ALA A 47 20.17 2.15 -2.40
CA ALA A 47 19.25 1.80 -1.33
C ALA A 47 19.55 2.56 -0.02
N LYS A 48 20.80 3.05 0.19
CA LYS A 48 21.27 3.74 1.42
C LYS A 48 20.87 3.00 2.71
N VAL A 49 20.90 1.67 2.69
CA VAL A 49 20.52 0.82 3.84
C VAL A 49 21.77 0.42 4.66
N ILE A 50 22.96 0.56 4.08
CA ILE A 50 24.28 0.32 4.68
C ILE A 50 25.10 1.59 4.50
#